data_AF-A0A955ZVH7-F1
#
_entry.id   AF-A0A955ZVH7-F1
#
_cell.length_a   1.000
_cell.length_b   1.000
_cell.length_c   1.000
_cell.angle_alpha   90.00
_cell.angle_beta   90.00
_cell.angle_gamma   90.00
#
_symmetry.space_group_name_H-M   'P 1'
#
loop_
_entity.id
_entity.type
_entity.pdbx_description
1 polymer ?
#
loop_
_entity_poly.entity_id
_entity_poly.type
_entity_poly.pdbx_seq_one_letter_code
_entity_poly.pdbx_strand_id
1 'polypeptide(L)'
;MTLSIGRLLTLALGTTIALGSSGCATYEAFTSPRPTNDQLVEVGMHRSTIEGILRTSGQSYDEPNGTTRAHYAYSDGGHPGWRARGVIYLAADVFTLFLSEIIFWPIELAVDSSAERTADAVYDETNELVYFNVTKAYDRKQLIEIGSVPPVVASGAATQQAFLLEEERGGSEFGVEEEETSSDVAEGSMLEFDAATADGLGDSDGAEVSDGLLDLDVAETADGLDESEGARPLEDMESTPETLDASDVFPEEGGLN
;
A
#
# COMPACT_ATOMS: atom_id res chain seq x y z
N MET A 1 -29.75 42.44 21.49
CA MET A 1 -29.34 41.11 22.00
C MET A 1 -27.84 41.13 22.22
N THR A 2 -27.37 41.17 23.47
CA THR A 2 -25.94 41.09 23.79
C THR A 2 -25.57 39.63 23.98
N LEU A 3 -24.83 39.04 23.03
CA LEU A 3 -24.22 37.73 23.27
C LEU A 3 -23.21 37.89 24.42
N SER A 4 -23.38 37.07 25.46
CA SER A 4 -22.44 37.00 26.58
C SER A 4 -21.06 36.58 26.07
N ILE A 5 -19.99 37.25 26.54
CA ILE A 5 -18.59 36.90 26.26
C ILE A 5 -18.31 35.42 26.53
N GLY A 6 -18.98 34.83 27.54
CA GLY A 6 -18.86 33.41 27.85
C GLY A 6 -19.33 32.49 26.72
N ARG A 7 -20.35 32.89 25.95
CA ARG A 7 -20.87 32.12 24.79
C ARG A 7 -19.97 32.22 23.57
N LEU A 8 -19.34 33.39 23.36
CA LEU A 8 -18.34 33.55 22.29
C LEU A 8 -17.09 32.71 22.56
N LEU A 9 -16.67 32.62 23.82
CA LEU A 9 -15.48 31.86 24.20
C LEU A 9 -15.71 30.34 24.12
N THR A 10 -16.91 29.87 24.48
CA THR A 10 -17.28 28.44 24.29
C THR A 10 -17.43 28.07 22.81
N LEU A 11 -17.99 28.95 21.98
CA LEU A 11 -18.03 28.73 20.53
C LEU A 11 -16.61 28.67 19.95
N ALA A 12 -15.75 29.65 20.26
CA ALA A 12 -14.38 29.67 19.75
C ALA A 12 -13.57 28.44 20.19
N LEU A 13 -13.69 28.01 21.45
CA LEU A 13 -13.00 26.82 21.94
C LEU A 13 -13.54 25.54 21.28
N GLY A 14 -14.85 25.43 21.11
CA GLY A 14 -15.47 24.31 20.40
C GLY A 14 -15.04 24.22 18.94
N THR A 15 -14.99 25.34 18.22
CA THR A 15 -14.53 25.38 16.83
C THR A 15 -13.05 25.03 16.70
N THR A 16 -12.21 25.45 17.65
CA THR A 16 -10.76 25.17 17.60
C THR A 16 -10.46 23.69 17.83
N ILE A 17 -11.18 23.04 18.75
CA ILE A 17 -11.03 21.60 19.00
C ILE A 17 -11.50 20.80 17.78
N ALA A 18 -12.61 21.20 17.16
CA ALA A 18 -13.19 20.47 16.03
C ALA A 18 -12.36 20.60 14.73
N LEU A 19 -11.64 21.71 14.54
CA LEU A 19 -10.69 21.87 13.42
C LEU A 19 -9.39 21.07 13.61
N GLY A 20 -9.08 20.63 14.84
CA GLY A 20 -7.83 19.90 15.13
C GLY A 20 -7.91 18.40 14.89
N SER A 21 -9.12 17.79 14.97
CA SER A 21 -9.30 16.34 14.86
C SER A 21 -9.68 15.85 13.46
N SER A 22 -10.22 16.71 12.59
CA SER A 22 -10.77 16.36 11.27
C SER A 22 -9.74 16.11 10.16
N GLY A 23 -8.48 15.89 10.54
CA GLY A 23 -7.37 15.78 9.60
C GLY A 23 -7.10 14.37 9.10
N CYS A 24 -7.39 13.32 9.88
CA CYS A 24 -6.80 12.00 9.64
C CYS A 24 -7.34 11.34 8.37
N ALA A 25 -8.66 11.15 8.26
CA ALA A 25 -9.26 10.51 7.09
C ALA A 25 -9.01 11.31 5.80
N THR A 26 -9.10 12.64 5.87
CA THR A 26 -8.82 13.52 4.72
C THR A 26 -7.34 13.46 4.32
N TYR A 27 -6.42 13.44 5.30
CA TYR A 27 -4.99 13.34 5.04
C TYR A 27 -4.62 12.00 4.40
N GLU A 28 -5.17 10.89 4.91
CA GLU A 28 -5.04 9.58 4.28
C GLU A 28 -5.63 9.63 2.86
N ALA A 29 -6.84 10.20 2.69
CA ALA A 29 -7.54 10.44 1.41
C ALA A 29 -6.75 11.28 0.37
N PHE A 30 -5.67 11.97 0.78
CA PHE A 30 -4.81 12.72 -0.15
C PHE A 30 -3.40 12.14 -0.27
N THR A 31 -2.94 11.39 0.73
CA THR A 31 -1.58 10.83 0.79
C THR A 31 -1.49 9.39 0.32
N SER A 32 -2.60 8.67 0.14
CA SER A 32 -2.54 7.33 -0.46
C SER A 32 -1.83 7.34 -1.82
N PRO A 33 -0.97 6.33 -2.06
CA PRO A 33 -0.18 6.25 -3.27
C PRO A 33 -1.07 6.18 -4.51
N ARG A 34 -0.53 6.63 -5.64
CA ARG A 34 -1.22 6.45 -6.93
C ARG A 34 -1.22 4.96 -7.30
N PRO A 35 -2.26 4.47 -8.02
CA PRO A 35 -2.31 3.11 -8.53
C PRO A 35 -1.01 2.75 -9.24
N THR A 36 -0.56 1.52 -9.01
CA THR A 36 0.65 0.99 -9.64
C THR A 36 0.27 0.46 -11.02
N ASN A 37 1.05 0.81 -12.05
CA ASN A 37 0.78 0.35 -13.40
C ASN A 37 1.61 -0.89 -13.72
N ASP A 38 1.13 -2.03 -13.21
CA ASP A 38 1.79 -3.34 -13.38
C ASP A 38 1.92 -3.76 -14.86
N GLN A 39 1.11 -3.17 -15.75
CA GLN A 39 1.17 -3.42 -17.19
C GLN A 39 2.42 -2.84 -17.86
N LEU A 40 3.15 -1.96 -17.17
CA LEU A 40 4.42 -1.44 -17.66
C LEU A 40 5.59 -2.41 -17.45
N VAL A 41 5.38 -3.50 -16.69
CA VAL A 41 6.43 -4.49 -16.45
C VAL A 41 6.50 -5.43 -17.67
N GLU A 42 7.66 -5.45 -18.32
CA GLU A 42 7.91 -6.31 -19.48
C GLU A 42 9.09 -7.26 -19.23
N VAL A 43 9.07 -8.42 -19.89
CA VAL A 43 10.19 -9.39 -19.87
C VAL A 43 11.45 -8.72 -20.45
N GLY A 44 12.59 -8.96 -19.82
CA GLY A 44 13.88 -8.32 -20.12
C GLY A 44 14.15 -7.04 -19.34
N MET A 45 13.18 -6.51 -18.57
CA MET A 45 13.43 -5.36 -17.72
C MET A 45 14.40 -5.71 -16.57
N HIS A 46 15.34 -4.81 -16.30
CA HIS A 46 16.25 -4.97 -15.16
C HIS A 46 15.49 -4.85 -13.83
N ARG A 47 15.91 -5.63 -12.83
CA ARG A 47 15.30 -5.66 -11.48
C ARG A 47 15.05 -4.27 -10.87
N SER A 48 16.02 -3.37 -10.95
CA SER A 48 15.89 -2.01 -10.38
C SER A 48 14.78 -1.18 -11.05
N THR A 49 14.53 -1.39 -12.35
CA THR A 49 13.44 -0.73 -13.07
C THR A 49 12.08 -1.22 -12.55
N ILE A 50 11.96 -2.53 -12.30
CA ILE A 50 10.74 -3.12 -11.76
C ILE A 50 10.47 -2.64 -10.34
N GLU A 51 11.50 -2.60 -9.49
CA GLU A 51 11.40 -2.04 -8.13
C GLU A 51 10.96 -0.56 -8.16
N GLY A 52 11.42 0.22 -9.15
CA GLY A 52 10.97 1.58 -9.38
C GLY A 52 9.50 1.68 -9.82
N ILE A 53 9.04 0.78 -10.70
CA ILE A 53 7.63 0.73 -11.15
C ILE A 53 6.71 0.34 -9.99
N LEU A 54 7.07 -0.73 -9.25
CA LEU A 54 6.28 -1.26 -8.14
C LEU A 54 6.40 -0.41 -6.86
N ARG A 55 7.39 0.49 -6.79
CA ARG A 55 7.69 1.35 -5.63
C ARG A 55 7.93 0.57 -4.35
N THR A 56 8.48 -0.63 -4.45
CA THR A 56 8.77 -1.50 -3.32
C THR A 56 10.04 -2.30 -3.60
N SER A 57 10.78 -2.60 -2.53
CA SER A 57 11.89 -3.54 -2.58
C SER A 57 11.38 -4.94 -2.26
N GLY A 58 11.67 -5.91 -3.12
CA GLY A 58 11.26 -7.30 -2.92
C GLY A 58 12.25 -8.08 -2.05
N GLN A 59 11.77 -9.12 -1.39
CA GLN A 59 12.64 -10.15 -0.81
C GLN A 59 13.11 -11.06 -1.93
N SER A 60 14.42 -11.22 -2.10
CA SER A 60 14.99 -12.07 -3.15
C SER A 60 15.80 -13.23 -2.58
N TYR A 61 15.80 -14.34 -3.31
CA TYR A 61 16.64 -15.50 -3.04
C TYR A 61 17.15 -16.10 -4.34
N ASP A 62 18.39 -16.57 -4.32
CA ASP A 62 19.02 -17.20 -5.49
C ASP A 62 18.60 -18.68 -5.56
N GLU A 63 18.13 -19.11 -6.72
CA GLU A 63 17.80 -20.49 -7.01
C GLU A 63 19.05 -21.27 -7.51
N PRO A 64 19.12 -22.60 -7.30
CA PRO A 64 20.29 -23.40 -7.70
C PRO A 64 20.57 -23.43 -9.22
N ASN A 65 19.62 -22.97 -10.03
CA ASN A 65 19.71 -22.88 -11.48
C ASN A 65 20.41 -21.59 -11.97
N GLY A 66 20.89 -20.73 -11.05
CA GLY A 66 21.50 -19.44 -11.37
C GLY A 66 20.51 -18.29 -11.56
N THR A 67 19.20 -18.56 -11.45
CA THR A 67 18.16 -17.51 -11.49
C THR A 67 17.92 -16.96 -10.09
N THR A 68 17.48 -15.71 -9.99
CA THR A 68 17.09 -15.08 -8.72
C THR A 68 15.58 -14.92 -8.70
N ARG A 69 14.89 -15.47 -7.70
CA ARG A 69 13.47 -15.19 -7.49
C ARG A 69 13.31 -14.02 -6.52
N ALA A 70 12.40 -13.09 -6.82
CA ALA A 70 12.01 -12.04 -5.92
C ALA A 70 10.50 -12.03 -5.67
N HIS A 71 10.13 -11.80 -4.42
CA HIS A 71 8.76 -11.61 -3.97
C HIS A 71 8.54 -10.16 -3.56
N TYR A 72 7.58 -9.50 -4.20
CA TYR A 72 7.22 -8.10 -3.94
C TYR A 72 5.85 -8.05 -3.27
N ALA A 73 5.77 -7.36 -2.13
CA ALA A 73 4.50 -6.97 -1.53
C ALA A 73 4.33 -5.46 -1.68
N TYR A 74 3.22 -5.04 -2.30
CA TYR A 74 2.89 -3.63 -2.50
C TYR A 74 1.39 -3.38 -2.44
N SER A 75 1.02 -2.14 -2.14
CA SER A 75 -0.36 -1.67 -2.22
C SER A 75 -0.60 -1.08 -3.61
N ASP A 76 -1.55 -1.63 -4.34
CA ASP A 76 -2.05 -0.99 -5.55
C ASP A 76 -3.00 0.13 -5.12
N GLY A 77 -2.46 1.34 -5.04
CA GLY A 77 -3.16 2.50 -4.50
C GLY A 77 -4.56 2.73 -5.10
N GLY A 78 -5.36 3.56 -4.43
CA GLY A 78 -6.77 3.76 -4.80
C GLY A 78 -6.99 4.37 -6.19
N HIS A 79 -8.06 3.95 -6.87
CA HIS A 79 -8.52 4.52 -8.15
C HIS A 79 -8.73 6.03 -8.03
N PRO A 80 -8.18 6.90 -8.90
CA PRO A 80 -8.06 8.36 -8.70
C PRO A 80 -9.31 9.12 -8.23
N GLY A 81 -10.51 8.60 -8.55
CA GLY A 81 -11.78 9.07 -7.99
C GLY A 81 -11.89 9.00 -6.45
N TRP A 82 -11.02 8.25 -5.77
CA TRP A 82 -10.93 8.19 -4.32
C TRP A 82 -10.66 9.57 -3.71
N ARG A 83 -9.86 10.42 -4.38
CA ARG A 83 -9.58 11.80 -3.93
C ARG A 83 -10.82 12.70 -3.94
N ALA A 84 -11.74 12.45 -4.86
CA ALA A 84 -13.00 13.19 -4.90
C ALA A 84 -13.88 12.87 -3.68
N ARG A 85 -13.76 11.66 -3.11
CA ARG A 85 -14.44 11.29 -1.86
C ARG A 85 -13.94 12.13 -0.69
N GLY A 86 -12.64 12.40 -0.61
CA GLY A 86 -12.08 13.29 0.42
C GLY A 86 -12.73 14.68 0.43
N VAL A 87 -13.06 15.23 -0.74
CA VAL A 87 -13.77 16.51 -0.85
C VAL A 87 -15.23 16.38 -0.36
N ILE A 88 -15.90 15.28 -0.70
CA ILE A 88 -17.26 15.00 -0.24
C ILE A 88 -17.29 14.81 1.28
N TYR A 89 -16.32 14.09 1.86
CA TYR A 89 -16.21 13.89 3.30
C TYR A 89 -15.92 15.20 4.02
N LEU A 90 -15.02 16.02 3.50
CA LEU A 90 -14.75 17.34 4.07
C LEU A 90 -16.01 18.23 4.05
N ALA A 91 -16.77 18.21 2.95
CA ALA A 91 -18.05 18.91 2.88
C ALA A 91 -19.05 18.33 3.89
N ALA A 92 -19.18 17.01 3.95
CA ALA A 92 -20.08 16.32 4.87
C ALA A 92 -19.74 16.61 6.33
N ASP A 93 -18.46 16.64 6.72
CA ASP A 93 -18.02 16.98 8.07
C ASP A 93 -18.40 18.41 8.45
N VAL A 94 -18.25 19.37 7.55
CA VAL A 94 -18.69 20.76 7.77
C VAL A 94 -20.21 20.82 8.01
N PHE A 95 -21.01 20.07 7.24
CA PHE A 95 -22.47 20.07 7.37
C PHE A 95 -22.98 19.25 8.56
N THR A 96 -22.30 18.17 8.92
CA THR A 96 -22.75 17.20 9.93
C THR A 96 -22.02 17.34 11.26
N LEU A 97 -21.17 18.37 11.41
CA LEU A 97 -20.34 18.59 12.60
C LEU A 97 -19.51 17.34 12.94
N PHE A 98 -18.79 16.80 11.96
CA PHE A 98 -17.89 15.64 12.10
C PHE A 98 -18.58 14.30 12.36
N LEU A 99 -19.90 14.21 12.19
CA LEU A 99 -20.61 12.92 12.25
C LEU A 99 -20.20 11.99 11.10
N SER A 100 -19.72 12.55 9.99
CA SER A 100 -19.33 11.78 8.82
C SER A 100 -18.10 10.90 9.10
N GLU A 101 -17.14 11.36 9.89
CA GLU A 101 -15.99 10.55 10.33
C GLU A 101 -16.43 9.31 11.13
N ILE A 102 -17.44 9.43 11.99
CA ILE A 102 -17.96 8.31 12.80
C ILE A 102 -18.61 7.23 11.92
N ILE A 103 -19.31 7.64 10.86
CA ILE A 103 -20.09 6.72 10.01
C ILE A 103 -19.22 6.17 8.88
N PHE A 104 -18.45 7.02 8.19
CA PHE A 104 -17.72 6.64 7.00
C PHE A 104 -16.38 5.99 7.31
N TRP A 105 -15.70 6.33 8.41
CA TRP A 105 -14.39 5.76 8.70
C TRP A 105 -14.42 4.23 8.88
N PRO A 106 -15.36 3.61 9.63
CA PRO A 106 -15.45 2.15 9.71
C PRO A 106 -15.79 1.48 8.37
N ILE A 107 -16.62 2.13 7.54
CA ILE A 107 -16.98 1.65 6.21
C ILE A 107 -15.77 1.73 5.29
N GLU A 108 -15.01 2.81 5.38
CA GLU A 108 -13.78 3.00 4.62
C GLU A 108 -12.73 1.99 5.07
N LEU A 109 -12.52 1.75 6.36
CA LEU A 109 -11.63 0.68 6.83
C LEU A 109 -12.06 -0.71 6.33
N ALA A 110 -13.37 -0.95 6.21
CA ALA A 110 -13.91 -2.22 5.71
C ALA A 110 -13.79 -2.37 4.18
N VAL A 111 -13.84 -1.26 3.44
CA VAL A 111 -13.79 -1.24 1.96
C VAL A 111 -12.36 -1.06 1.45
N ASP A 112 -11.58 -0.22 2.12
CA ASP A 112 -10.17 0.10 1.91
C ASP A 112 -9.26 -0.98 2.50
N SER A 113 -9.69 -2.23 2.30
CA SER A 113 -8.75 -3.32 2.04
C SER A 113 -7.97 -2.97 0.78
N SER A 114 -7.08 -1.97 0.90
CA SER A 114 -6.13 -1.55 -0.12
C SER A 114 -5.58 -2.85 -0.67
N ALA A 115 -5.81 -3.09 -1.96
CA ALA A 115 -5.66 -4.42 -2.51
C ALA A 115 -4.18 -4.77 -2.46
N GLU A 116 -3.74 -5.35 -1.35
CA GLU A 116 -2.39 -5.84 -1.18
C GLU A 116 -2.17 -6.81 -2.34
N ARG A 117 -1.20 -6.44 -3.17
CA ARG A 117 -0.75 -7.24 -4.28
C ARG A 117 0.57 -7.86 -3.90
N THR A 118 0.67 -9.13 -4.22
CA THR A 118 1.95 -9.83 -4.23
C THR A 118 2.35 -10.05 -5.68
N ALA A 119 3.61 -9.82 -5.98
CA ALA A 119 4.18 -10.17 -7.28
C ALA A 119 5.39 -11.07 -7.11
N ASP A 120 5.42 -12.15 -7.88
CA ASP A 120 6.55 -13.06 -7.97
C ASP A 120 7.26 -12.81 -9.30
N ALA A 121 8.53 -12.45 -9.21
CA ALA A 121 9.41 -12.24 -10.35
C ALA A 121 10.55 -13.26 -10.34
N VAL A 122 10.94 -13.74 -11.52
CA VAL A 122 12.16 -14.54 -11.71
C VAL A 122 13.08 -13.78 -12.64
N TYR A 123 14.32 -13.60 -12.20
CA TYR A 123 15.39 -12.91 -12.91
C TYR A 123 16.46 -13.91 -13.35
N ASP A 124 17.10 -13.64 -14.47
CA ASP A 124 18.29 -14.38 -14.90
C ASP A 124 19.57 -13.91 -14.17
N GLU A 125 20.71 -14.50 -14.55
CA GLU A 125 22.04 -14.16 -14.01
C GLU A 125 22.44 -12.69 -14.26
N THR A 126 21.81 -12.03 -15.24
CA THR A 126 22.04 -10.62 -15.57
C THR A 126 21.08 -9.66 -14.86
N ASN A 127 20.24 -10.17 -13.96
CA ASN A 127 19.15 -9.44 -13.30
C ASN A 127 18.07 -8.92 -14.26
N GLU A 128 17.91 -9.55 -15.42
CA GLU A 128 16.81 -9.26 -16.35
C GLU A 128 15.61 -10.16 -16.06
N LEU A 129 14.40 -9.59 -16.15
CA LEU A 129 13.16 -10.29 -15.84
C LEU A 129 12.84 -11.37 -16.86
N VAL A 130 12.66 -12.61 -16.41
CA VAL A 130 12.26 -13.74 -17.26
C VAL A 130 10.77 -14.04 -17.12
N TYR A 131 10.26 -13.94 -15.89
CA TYR A 131 8.87 -14.28 -15.56
C TYR A 131 8.33 -13.33 -14.51
N PHE A 132 7.08 -12.90 -14.68
CA PHE A 132 6.40 -12.01 -13.76
C PHE A 132 4.95 -12.43 -13.56
N ASN A 133 4.56 -12.62 -12.31
CA ASN A 133 3.19 -12.98 -11.93
C ASN A 133 2.69 -12.09 -10.82
N VAL A 134 1.50 -11.52 -11.00
CA VAL A 134 0.83 -10.70 -9.99
C VAL A 134 -0.40 -11.42 -9.45
N THR A 135 -0.45 -11.58 -8.14
CA THR A 135 -1.56 -12.17 -7.39
C THR A 135 -2.18 -11.14 -6.44
N LYS A 136 -3.51 -11.11 -6.34
CA LYS A 136 -4.21 -10.32 -5.31
C LYS A 136 -4.29 -11.13 -4.02
N ALA A 137 -3.99 -10.51 -2.88
CA ALA A 137 -4.04 -11.18 -1.58
C ALA A 137 -5.44 -11.73 -1.24
N TYR A 138 -6.50 -10.99 -1.61
CA TYR A 138 -7.88 -11.32 -1.23
C TYR A 138 -8.62 -12.24 -2.22
N ASP A 139 -8.23 -12.21 -3.49
CA ASP A 139 -8.80 -13.06 -4.53
C ASP A 139 -7.60 -13.79 -5.13
N ARG A 140 -7.38 -15.06 -4.73
CA ARG A 140 -6.29 -15.94 -5.23
C ARG A 140 -6.41 -16.25 -6.74
N LYS A 141 -6.98 -15.35 -7.52
CA LYS A 141 -6.98 -15.32 -8.97
C LYS A 141 -5.73 -14.60 -9.42
N GLN A 142 -4.94 -15.30 -10.23
CA GLN A 142 -3.85 -14.70 -10.99
C GLN A 142 -4.42 -13.64 -11.93
N LEU A 143 -3.85 -12.45 -11.92
CA LEU A 143 -4.33 -11.36 -12.78
C LEU A 143 -3.56 -11.27 -14.07
N ILE A 144 -2.24 -11.45 -13.99
CA ILE A 144 -1.32 -11.23 -15.08
C ILE A 144 -0.19 -12.23 -14.94
N GLU A 145 0.02 -13.02 -15.98
CA GLU A 145 1.18 -13.90 -16.15
C GLU A 145 1.89 -13.43 -17.42
N ILE A 146 3.13 -12.94 -17.28
CA ILE A 146 3.96 -12.52 -18.41
C ILE A 146 5.18 -13.43 -18.46
N GLY A 147 5.38 -14.06 -19.62
CA GLY A 147 6.46 -15.01 -19.86
C GLY A 147 6.02 -16.46 -19.65
N SER A 148 6.87 -17.39 -20.08
CA SER A 148 6.73 -18.80 -19.76
C SER A 148 7.62 -19.10 -18.57
N VAL A 149 7.07 -19.72 -17.51
CA VAL A 149 7.89 -20.28 -16.43
C VAL A 149 8.94 -21.19 -17.09
N PRO A 150 10.25 -20.87 -17.00
CA PRO A 150 11.26 -21.78 -17.50
C PRO A 150 11.03 -23.11 -16.77
N PRO A 151 11.05 -24.25 -17.47
CA PRO A 151 10.83 -25.53 -16.82
C PRO A 151 11.80 -25.59 -15.65
N VAL A 152 11.26 -25.64 -14.43
CA VAL A 152 12.06 -25.90 -13.24
C VAL A 152 12.65 -27.26 -13.53
N VAL A 153 13.88 -27.27 -14.03
CA VAL A 153 14.64 -28.49 -14.27
C VAL A 153 14.63 -29.12 -12.90
N ALA A 154 13.89 -30.22 -12.75
CA ALA A 154 13.63 -30.89 -11.49
C ALA A 154 14.94 -31.52 -10.98
N SER A 155 15.90 -30.68 -10.65
CA SER A 155 17.16 -30.99 -9.98
C SER A 155 16.90 -31.48 -8.55
N GLY A 156 15.68 -31.27 -8.04
CA GLY A 156 15.24 -31.66 -6.70
C GLY A 156 14.75 -33.10 -6.53
N ALA A 157 14.58 -33.91 -7.58
CA ALA A 157 14.15 -35.30 -7.39
C ALA A 157 15.23 -36.15 -6.67
N ALA A 158 16.49 -35.73 -6.70
CA ALA A 158 17.58 -36.38 -5.96
C ALA A 158 17.78 -35.79 -4.54
N THR A 159 17.53 -34.50 -4.34
CA THR A 159 17.83 -33.85 -3.05
C THR A 159 16.72 -34.03 -2.01
N GLN A 160 15.45 -34.16 -2.41
CA GLN A 160 14.37 -34.45 -1.45
C GLN A 160 14.47 -35.87 -0.84
N GLN A 161 15.11 -36.82 -1.52
CA GLN A 161 15.41 -38.13 -0.93
C GLN A 161 16.56 -38.10 0.07
N ALA A 162 17.50 -37.14 -0.04
CA ALA A 162 18.57 -36.98 0.94
C ALA A 162 18.05 -36.36 2.25
N PHE A 163 17.12 -35.41 2.18
CA PHE A 163 16.52 -34.79 3.37
C PHE A 163 15.62 -35.76 4.14
N LEU A 164 14.87 -36.62 3.44
CA LEU A 164 14.07 -37.68 4.08
C LEU A 164 14.91 -38.85 4.65
N LEU A 165 16.19 -38.99 4.27
CA LEU A 165 17.08 -40.01 4.82
C LEU A 165 17.90 -39.54 6.03
N GLU A 166 18.05 -38.24 6.26
CA GLU A 166 18.71 -37.72 7.48
C GLU A 166 17.79 -37.65 8.70
N GLU A 167 16.47 -37.62 8.50
CA GLU A 167 15.48 -37.61 9.59
C GLU A 167 15.43 -38.95 10.37
N GLU A 168 15.89 -40.07 9.79
CA GLU A 168 15.94 -41.36 10.50
C GLU A 168 17.23 -41.60 11.30
N ARG A 169 18.24 -40.73 11.26
CA ARG A 169 19.55 -41.00 11.88
C ARG A 169 19.93 -40.10 13.06
N GLY A 170 19.08 -39.13 13.43
CA GLY A 170 19.38 -38.10 14.43
C GLY A 170 18.64 -38.19 15.76
N GLY A 171 18.06 -39.34 16.14
CA GLY A 171 17.48 -39.54 17.46
C GLY A 171 18.57 -39.76 18.52
N SER A 172 19.21 -38.69 19.00
CA SER A 172 20.18 -38.74 20.09
C SER A 172 19.99 -37.52 21.00
N GLU A 173 19.28 -37.75 22.10
CA GLU A 173 19.35 -37.04 23.39
C GLU A 173 19.92 -35.62 23.35
N PHE A 174 19.05 -34.61 23.25
CA PHE A 174 19.34 -33.29 23.77
C PHE A 174 18.43 -33.05 24.97
N GLY A 175 19.00 -33.20 26.16
CA GLY A 175 18.36 -32.89 27.43
C GLY A 175 18.01 -31.41 27.48
N VAL A 176 16.71 -31.11 27.45
CA VAL A 176 16.18 -29.78 27.75
C VAL A 176 16.13 -29.68 29.26
N GLU A 177 17.05 -28.92 29.84
CA GLU A 177 16.92 -28.43 31.21
C GLU A 177 15.76 -27.42 31.23
N GLU A 178 14.71 -27.75 31.96
CA GLU A 178 13.55 -26.89 32.20
C GLU A 178 13.98 -25.71 33.07
N GLU A 179 14.13 -24.53 32.47
CA GLU A 179 14.29 -23.27 33.20
C GLU A 179 12.89 -22.71 33.50
N GLU A 180 12.41 -22.92 34.73
CA GLU A 180 11.17 -22.35 35.23
C GLU A 180 11.29 -20.82 35.37
N THR A 181 10.87 -20.07 34.35
CA THR A 181 10.63 -18.63 34.50
C THR A 181 9.21 -18.37 35.00
N SER A 182 9.09 -18.33 36.32
CA SER A 182 7.98 -17.72 37.06
C SER A 182 7.80 -16.27 36.62
N SER A 183 6.69 -15.95 35.93
CA SER A 183 6.23 -14.57 35.77
C SER A 183 4.82 -14.44 36.32
N ASP A 184 4.77 -13.89 37.54
CA ASP A 184 3.60 -13.23 38.10
C ASP A 184 3.18 -12.10 37.16
N VAL A 185 2.06 -12.26 36.46
CA VAL A 185 1.40 -11.15 35.77
C VAL A 185 -0.05 -11.05 36.23
N ALA A 186 -0.21 -10.05 37.09
CA ALA A 186 -1.41 -9.39 37.58
C ALA A 186 -2.72 -9.68 36.84
N GLU A 187 -3.70 -10.11 37.62
CA GLU A 187 -5.13 -10.11 37.34
C GLU A 187 -5.62 -8.69 36.99
N GLY A 188 -5.69 -8.40 35.69
CA GLY A 188 -6.29 -7.19 35.15
C GLY A 188 -7.77 -7.40 34.84
N SER A 189 -8.61 -6.88 35.75
CA SER A 189 -10.06 -6.64 35.64
C SER A 189 -10.72 -6.83 34.26
N MET A 190 -11.50 -7.89 34.18
CA MET A 190 -12.53 -8.17 33.18
C MET A 190 -13.63 -7.09 33.25
N LEU A 191 -13.66 -6.18 32.27
CA LEU A 191 -14.79 -5.26 32.10
C LEU A 191 -15.90 -5.99 31.35
N GLU A 192 -16.93 -6.35 32.11
CA GLU A 192 -18.21 -6.89 31.66
C GLU A 192 -18.93 -5.81 30.83
N PHE A 193 -18.89 -5.96 29.50
CA PHE A 193 -19.66 -5.12 28.60
C PHE A 193 -21.04 -5.76 28.45
N ASP A 194 -22.01 -5.26 29.20
CA ASP A 194 -23.42 -5.62 29.05
C ASP A 194 -23.89 -5.23 27.65
N ALA A 195 -23.96 -6.23 26.77
CA ALA A 195 -24.60 -6.13 25.48
C ALA A 195 -26.11 -5.95 25.69
N ALA A 196 -26.54 -4.69 25.74
CA ALA A 196 -27.96 -4.35 25.67
C ALA A 196 -28.51 -4.79 24.30
N THR A 197 -29.23 -5.89 24.30
CA THR A 197 -30.10 -6.35 23.21
C THR A 197 -31.12 -5.25 22.90
N ALA A 198 -30.86 -4.47 21.86
CA ALA A 198 -31.82 -3.54 21.30
C ALA A 198 -32.81 -4.31 20.41
N ASP A 199 -33.84 -4.86 21.06
CA ASP A 199 -35.06 -5.32 20.40
C ASP A 199 -35.87 -4.08 19.98
N GLY A 200 -35.99 -3.86 18.68
CA GLY A 200 -36.62 -2.63 18.16
C GLY A 200 -36.72 -2.57 16.65
N LEU A 201 -37.18 -3.65 16.01
CA LEU A 201 -37.65 -3.60 14.62
C LEU A 201 -39.00 -2.84 14.60
N GLY A 202 -38.92 -1.53 14.39
CA GLY A 202 -40.06 -0.73 13.97
C GLY A 202 -40.21 -0.86 12.46
N ASP A 203 -41.27 -1.53 12.01
CA ASP A 203 -41.75 -1.47 10.64
C ASP A 203 -42.00 0.00 10.28
N SER A 204 -41.16 0.54 9.38
CA SER A 204 -41.38 1.85 8.79
C SER A 204 -42.08 1.66 7.45
N ASP A 205 -43.40 1.85 7.51
CA ASP A 205 -44.27 1.88 6.35
C ASP A 205 -43.83 3.00 5.39
N GLY A 206 -43.54 2.60 4.15
CA GLY A 206 -43.72 3.36 2.92
C GLY A 206 -43.49 4.87 2.97
N ALA A 207 -42.23 5.29 2.84
CA ALA A 207 -41.93 6.61 2.30
C ALA A 207 -42.06 6.55 0.77
N GLU A 208 -43.11 7.17 0.24
CA GLU A 208 -43.25 7.39 -1.19
C GLU A 208 -42.06 8.20 -1.71
N VAL A 209 -41.27 7.58 -2.59
CA VAL A 209 -40.28 8.27 -3.41
C VAL A 209 -41.03 9.25 -4.29
N SER A 210 -40.96 10.51 -3.88
CA SER A 210 -41.39 11.63 -4.71
C SER A 210 -40.36 11.77 -5.82
N ASP A 211 -40.80 11.58 -7.06
CA ASP A 211 -40.05 11.92 -8.28
C ASP A 211 -39.86 13.45 -8.33
N GLY A 212 -38.96 13.95 -7.49
CA GLY A 212 -38.48 15.33 -7.46
C GLY A 212 -37.23 15.43 -8.32
N LEU A 213 -37.44 15.32 -9.62
CA LEU A 213 -36.44 15.60 -10.66
C LEU A 213 -36.12 17.11 -10.58
N LEU A 214 -35.17 17.47 -9.72
CA LEU A 214 -34.58 18.80 -9.73
C LEU A 214 -33.68 18.87 -10.96
N ASP A 215 -34.21 19.51 -12.00
CA ASP A 215 -33.43 20.10 -13.08
C ASP A 215 -32.41 21.05 -12.43
N LEU A 216 -31.23 20.51 -12.14
CA LEU A 216 -30.04 21.28 -11.82
C LEU A 216 -29.62 21.92 -13.13
N ASP A 217 -30.12 23.13 -13.36
CA ASP A 217 -29.56 24.07 -14.33
C ASP A 217 -28.07 24.20 -14.03
N VAL A 218 -27.28 23.44 -14.80
CA VAL A 218 -25.83 23.58 -14.88
C VAL A 218 -25.59 25.00 -15.35
N ALA A 219 -25.24 25.86 -14.40
CA ALA A 219 -24.72 27.17 -14.71
C ALA A 219 -23.51 26.99 -15.62
N GLU A 220 -23.64 27.41 -16.88
CA GLU A 220 -22.52 27.65 -17.77
C GLU A 220 -21.59 28.66 -17.10
N THR A 221 -20.59 28.17 -16.37
CA THR A 221 -19.43 28.98 -16.02
C THR A 221 -18.59 29.14 -17.27
N ALA A 222 -18.88 30.24 -17.94
CA ALA A 222 -17.99 31.08 -18.74
C ALA A 222 -16.55 30.57 -18.95
N ASP A 223 -16.24 30.39 -20.23
CA ASP A 223 -15.18 31.11 -20.95
C ASP A 223 -13.97 31.62 -20.15
N GLY A 224 -12.79 31.22 -20.63
CA GLY A 224 -11.61 32.07 -20.56
C GLY A 224 -10.52 31.59 -19.61
N LEU A 225 -9.92 30.44 -19.89
CA LEU A 225 -8.51 30.22 -19.53
C LEU A 225 -7.66 30.26 -20.80
N ASP A 226 -7.34 31.52 -21.11
CA ASP A 226 -6.16 32.03 -21.78
C ASP A 226 -5.08 30.97 -22.11
N GLU A 227 -4.90 30.76 -23.41
CA GLU A 227 -3.77 30.05 -23.99
C GLU A 227 -2.50 30.87 -23.71
N SER A 228 -1.86 30.64 -22.55
CA SER A 228 -0.50 31.14 -22.34
C SER A 228 0.47 30.30 -23.16
N GLU A 229 0.68 30.74 -24.40
CA GLU A 229 1.83 30.41 -25.23
C GLU A 229 3.11 30.79 -24.46
N GLY A 230 3.72 29.78 -23.84
CA GLY A 230 4.96 29.90 -23.07
C GLY A 230 5.98 28.85 -23.45
N ALA A 231 6.06 28.50 -24.74
CA ALA A 231 7.16 27.71 -25.28
C ALA A 231 8.47 28.49 -25.12
N ARG A 232 9.22 28.19 -24.06
CA ARG A 232 10.61 28.64 -23.94
C ARG A 232 11.46 27.69 -24.79
N PRO A 233 12.31 28.20 -25.69
CA PRO A 233 13.28 27.39 -26.40
C PRO A 233 14.21 26.71 -25.39
N LEU A 234 14.44 25.41 -25.59
CA LEU A 234 15.53 24.66 -24.99
C LEU A 234 16.84 25.32 -25.42
N GLU A 235 17.39 26.19 -24.59
CA GLU A 235 18.78 26.60 -24.70
C GLU A 235 19.65 25.46 -24.15
N ASP A 236 20.18 24.66 -25.07
CA ASP A 236 21.52 24.07 -25.07
C ASP A 236 22.23 24.00 -23.70
N MET A 237 21.90 22.97 -22.92
CA MET A 237 22.84 22.44 -21.92
C MET A 237 23.75 21.42 -22.60
N GLU A 238 24.68 21.92 -23.40
CA GLU A 238 25.87 21.20 -23.83
C GLU A 238 26.83 21.09 -22.64
N SER A 239 26.51 20.23 -21.67
CA SER A 239 27.49 19.80 -20.67
C SER A 239 28.25 18.61 -21.25
N THR A 240 29.38 18.91 -21.88
CA THR A 240 30.43 17.96 -22.19
C THR A 240 30.76 17.11 -20.96
N PRO A 241 30.82 15.77 -21.05
CA PRO A 241 31.34 14.97 -19.96
C PRO A 241 32.84 15.28 -19.80
N GLU A 242 33.22 15.79 -18.63
CA GLU A 242 34.61 15.74 -18.19
C GLU A 242 35.03 14.26 -18.19
N THR A 243 35.99 13.96 -19.04
CA THR A 243 36.75 12.72 -19.03
C THR A 243 37.44 12.60 -17.69
N LEU A 244 36.86 11.83 -16.77
CA LEU A 244 37.57 11.38 -15.58
C LEU A 244 38.69 10.45 -16.03
N ASP A 245 39.90 10.96 -15.87
CA ASP A 245 41.17 10.33 -16.18
C ASP A 245 41.30 9.03 -15.36
N ALA A 246 41.35 7.91 -16.08
CA ALA A 246 41.48 6.57 -15.52
C ALA A 246 42.94 6.25 -15.21
N SER A 247 43.57 7.09 -14.39
CA SER A 247 44.96 6.89 -13.95
C SER A 247 45.12 7.23 -12.48
N ASP A 248 44.41 6.52 -11.61
CA ASP A 248 44.83 6.45 -10.20
C ASP A 248 44.69 5.03 -9.63
N VAL A 249 45.85 4.39 -9.59
CA VAL A 249 46.38 3.64 -8.44
C VAL A 249 45.72 2.28 -8.15
N PHE A 250 46.22 1.26 -8.85
CA PHE A 250 46.43 -0.05 -8.25
C PHE A 250 47.70 -0.01 -7.37
N PRO A 251 47.64 -0.30 -6.06
CA PRO A 251 48.80 -0.85 -5.39
C PRO A 251 48.84 -2.36 -5.65
N GLU A 252 49.72 -2.75 -6.58
CA GLU A 252 50.38 -4.06 -6.50
C GLU A 252 51.28 -4.05 -5.25
N GLU A 253 50.85 -4.73 -4.20
CA GLU A 253 51.74 -5.27 -3.17
C GLU A 253 51.24 -6.70 -2.96
N GLY A 254 51.94 -7.72 -3.50
CA GLY A 254 52.99 -8.38 -2.75
C GLY A 254 52.35 -9.29 -1.70
N GLY A 255 52.20 -10.59 -1.91
CA GLY A 255 53.30 -11.52 -2.07
C GLY A 255 53.56 -12.25 -0.74
N LEU A 256 53.70 -13.57 -0.86
CA LEU A 256 54.40 -14.51 0.05
C LEU A 256 53.58 -15.26 1.13
N ASN A 257 53.57 -16.59 0.89
CA ASN A 257 53.42 -17.75 1.78
C ASN A 257 52.02 -18.32 1.98
#